data_AF-A0A859QWG7-F1
#
_entry.id   AF-A0A859QWG7-F1
#
_cell.length_a   1.000
_cell.length_b   1.000
_cell.length_c   1.000
_cell.angle_alpha   90.00
_cell.angle_beta   90.00
_cell.angle_gamma   90.00
#
_symmetry.space_group_name_H-M   'P 1'
#
loop_
_entity.id
_entity.type
_entity.pdbx_description
1 polymer ?
#
loop_
_entity_poly.entity_id
_entity_poly.type
_entity_poly.pdbx_seq_one_letter_code
_entity_poly.pdbx_strand_id
1 'polypeptide(L)'
;MRSLLSRALRFFGLLKFDLLVESTSTLPGDAILPDGKMFVVRDGDIEKWACFTCPGGCGKIINLSLNPARRPRWGVVTDFWRRPTVQPSVHQLNACGCHFWVKQGCIDWCKDGRPMGVKRD
;
A
#
# COMPACT_ATOMS: atom_id res chain seq x y z
N MET A 1 18.71 4.49 4.16
CA MET A 1 19.63 4.16 3.05
C MET A 1 18.96 3.37 1.92
N ARG A 2 18.39 2.18 2.17
CA ARG A 2 17.78 1.33 1.11
C ARG A 2 16.68 2.01 0.27
N SER A 3 15.79 2.79 0.91
CA SER A 3 14.73 3.52 0.19
C SER A 3 15.26 4.56 -0.81
N LEU A 4 16.36 5.26 -0.48
CA LEU A 4 16.99 6.23 -1.38
C LEU A 4 17.61 5.53 -2.59
N LEU A 5 18.28 4.39 -2.36
CA LEU A 5 18.85 3.58 -3.44
C LEU A 5 17.77 3.01 -4.35
N SER A 6 16.68 2.45 -3.79
CA SER A 6 15.53 1.99 -4.60
C SER A 6 14.96 3.12 -5.47
N ARG A 7 14.82 4.33 -4.93
CA ARG A 7 14.34 5.51 -5.67
C ARG A 7 15.30 5.92 -6.79
N ALA A 8 16.60 5.90 -6.54
CA ALA A 8 17.60 6.16 -7.59
C ALA A 8 17.54 5.10 -8.69
N LEU A 9 17.48 3.81 -8.34
CA LEU A 9 17.36 2.72 -9.32
C LEU A 9 16.06 2.81 -10.15
N ARG A 10 14.94 3.22 -9.54
CA ARG A 10 13.71 3.50 -10.29
C ARG A 10 13.87 4.66 -11.26
N PHE A 11 14.53 5.73 -10.84
CA PHE A 11 14.81 6.88 -11.70
C PHE A 11 15.63 6.47 -12.94
N PHE A 12 16.61 5.58 -12.77
CA PHE A 12 17.40 5.01 -13.87
C PHE A 12 16.70 3.86 -14.62
N GLY A 13 15.45 3.52 -14.29
CA GLY A 13 14.67 2.46 -14.94
C GLY A 13 15.08 1.03 -14.56
N LEU A 14 15.99 0.86 -13.61
CA LEU A 14 16.53 -0.44 -13.16
C LEU A 14 15.63 -1.15 -12.15
N LEU A 15 14.65 -0.47 -11.56
CA LEU A 15 13.73 -1.04 -10.58
C LEU A 15 12.32 -0.47 -10.72
N LYS A 16 11.32 -1.34 -10.84
CA LYS A 16 9.91 -0.95 -10.90
C LYS A 16 9.24 -1.14 -9.53
N PHE A 17 8.52 -0.12 -9.10
CA PHE A 17 7.61 -0.13 -7.96
C PHE A 17 6.77 1.15 -7.95
N ASP A 18 5.58 1.06 -7.36
CA ASP A 18 4.71 2.17 -7.00
C ASP A 18 4.80 2.47 -5.50
N LEU A 19 4.94 1.44 -4.67
CA LEU A 19 4.94 1.52 -3.21
C LEU A 19 6.25 1.01 -2.59
N LEU A 20 6.69 1.66 -1.52
CA LEU A 20 7.72 1.18 -0.61
C LEU A 20 7.20 1.13 0.83
N VAL A 21 7.61 0.10 1.58
CA VAL A 21 7.20 -0.09 2.98
C VAL A 21 8.04 0.75 3.92
N GLU A 22 7.38 1.43 4.86
CA GLU A 22 7.94 2.01 6.08
C GLU A 22 7.27 1.41 7.32
N SER A 23 8.02 1.27 8.41
CA SER A 23 7.50 0.74 9.68
C SER A 23 7.17 1.91 10.60
N THR A 24 6.07 1.83 11.33
CA THR A 24 5.68 2.82 12.35
C THR A 24 5.08 2.10 13.55
N SER A 25 5.19 2.67 14.75
CA SER A 25 4.51 2.16 15.95
C SER A 25 3.11 2.74 16.12
N THR A 26 2.81 3.84 15.45
CA THR A 26 1.52 4.55 15.53
C THR A 26 0.76 4.47 14.22
N LEU A 27 -0.54 4.25 14.31
CA LEU A 27 -1.43 4.36 13.17
C LEU A 27 -1.41 5.81 12.69
N PRO A 28 -1.11 6.08 11.41
CA PRO A 28 -1.29 7.41 10.85
C PRO A 28 -2.78 7.74 10.96
N GLY A 29 -3.14 8.76 11.74
CA GLY A 29 -4.53 9.21 11.89
C GLY A 29 -5.04 9.88 10.60
N ASP A 30 -5.65 11.05 10.73
CA ASP A 30 -6.16 11.81 9.57
C ASP A 30 -5.05 12.54 8.79
N ALA A 31 -3.79 12.22 9.07
CA ALA A 31 -2.65 12.80 8.37
C ALA A 31 -2.57 12.26 6.93
N ILE A 32 -2.43 13.18 5.97
CA ILE A 32 -2.21 12.83 4.56
C ILE A 32 -0.94 11.98 4.46
N LEU A 33 -1.10 10.74 3.98
CA LEU A 33 0.04 9.86 3.74
C LEU A 33 0.75 10.24 2.43
N PRO A 34 2.09 10.25 2.40
CA PRO A 34 2.83 10.49 1.18
C PRO A 34 2.54 9.41 0.14
N ASP A 35 2.27 9.84 -1.08
CA ASP A 35 2.10 8.95 -2.23
C ASP A 35 3.35 8.06 -2.41
N GLY A 36 3.10 6.81 -2.83
CA GLY A 36 4.17 5.84 -3.06
C GLY A 36 4.77 5.22 -1.78
N LYS A 37 4.14 5.41 -0.62
CA LYS A 37 4.53 4.75 0.63
C LYS A 37 3.40 3.90 1.20
N MET A 38 3.78 2.78 1.80
CA MET A 38 2.93 1.95 2.65
C MET A 38 3.51 1.90 4.05
N PHE A 39 2.73 2.26 5.05
CA PHE A 39 3.12 2.18 6.44
C PHE A 39 2.59 0.89 7.05
N VAL A 40 3.49 0.03 7.52
CA VAL A 40 3.12 -1.14 8.32
C VAL A 40 3.23 -0.75 9.78
N VAL A 41 2.08 -0.70 10.45
CA VAL A 41 1.95 -0.39 11.88
C VAL A 41 2.32 -1.64 12.67
N ARG A 42 3.36 -1.56 13.48
CA ARG A 42 3.87 -2.69 14.28
C ARG A 42 3.96 -2.32 15.76
N ASP A 43 3.75 -3.33 16.61
CA ASP A 43 3.97 -3.25 18.05
C ASP A 43 4.78 -4.49 18.47
N GLY A 44 6.08 -4.29 18.72
CA GLY A 44 7.04 -5.39 18.73
C GLY A 44 7.01 -6.15 17.40
N ASP A 45 6.84 -7.47 17.48
CA ASP A 45 6.75 -8.37 16.32
C ASP A 45 5.33 -8.50 15.74
N ILE A 46 4.36 -7.79 16.32
CA ILE A 46 2.95 -7.88 15.90
C ILE A 46 2.66 -6.80 14.85
N GLU A 47 2.31 -7.24 13.64
CA GLU A 47 1.81 -6.36 12.59
C GLU A 47 0.30 -6.12 12.77
N LYS A 48 -0.11 -4.86 12.86
CA LYS A 48 -1.51 -4.47 13.13
C LYS A 48 -2.23 -4.03 11.86
N TRP A 49 -1.60 -3.12 11.09
CA TRP A 49 -2.19 -2.47 9.93
C TRP A 49 -1.18 -2.26 8.80
N ALA A 50 -1.64 -2.26 7.56
CA ALA A 50 -0.94 -1.66 6.43
C ALA A 50 -1.75 -0.48 5.89
N CYS A 51 -1.14 0.71 5.88
CA CYS A 51 -1.79 1.98 5.60
C CYS A 51 -1.13 2.67 4.40
N PHE A 52 -1.90 3.08 3.40
CA PHE A 52 -1.39 3.81 2.23
C PHE A 52 -2.48 4.60 1.53
N THR A 53 -2.09 5.63 0.78
CA THR A 53 -3.02 6.43 -0.02
C THR A 53 -3.62 5.58 -1.14
N CYS A 54 -4.93 5.69 -1.33
CA CYS A 54 -5.65 4.97 -2.37
C CYS A 54 -5.10 5.32 -3.76
N PRO A 55 -4.64 4.33 -4.55
CA PRO A 55 -4.09 4.58 -5.88
C PRO A 55 -5.17 4.90 -6.93
N GLY A 56 -6.45 4.78 -6.57
CA GLY A 56 -7.58 5.14 -7.42
C GLY A 56 -7.79 6.66 -7.57
N GLY A 57 -7.03 7.48 -6.85
CA GLY A 57 -7.06 8.95 -6.99
C GLY A 57 -8.03 9.67 -6.07
N CYS A 58 -8.84 8.97 -5.27
CA CYS A 58 -9.81 9.58 -4.34
C CYS A 58 -9.18 10.25 -3.11
N GLY A 59 -7.88 10.11 -2.88
CA GLY A 59 -7.17 10.70 -1.73
C GLY A 59 -7.39 10.01 -0.38
N LYS A 60 -8.33 9.07 -0.27
CA LYS A 60 -8.59 8.33 0.97
C LYS A 60 -7.42 7.41 1.35
N ILE A 61 -7.22 7.23 2.65
CA ILE A 61 -6.27 6.25 3.19
C ILE A 61 -6.94 4.88 3.23
N ILE A 62 -6.25 3.88 2.69
CA ILE A 62 -6.63 2.47 2.82
C ILE A 62 -5.94 1.90 4.05
N ASN A 63 -6.73 1.38 5.00
CA ASN A 63 -6.26 0.67 6.18
C ASN A 63 -6.58 -0.82 6.06
N LEU A 64 -5.56 -1.64 5.83
CA LEU A 64 -5.69 -3.10 5.74
C LEU A 64 -5.37 -3.73 7.08
N SER A 65 -6.30 -4.49 7.64
CA SER A 65 -6.04 -5.24 8.87
C SER A 65 -5.07 -6.39 8.60
N LEU A 66 -3.99 -6.45 9.37
CA LEU A 66 -3.00 -7.56 9.33
C LEU A 66 -3.26 -8.60 10.43
N ASN A 67 -4.30 -8.39 11.24
CA ASN A 67 -4.64 -9.27 12.33
C ASN A 67 -5.15 -10.64 11.79
N PRO A 68 -4.48 -11.76 12.11
CA PRO A 68 -4.86 -13.08 11.60
C PRO A 68 -6.26 -13.53 12.07
N ALA A 69 -6.74 -13.01 13.21
CA ALA A 69 -8.02 -13.38 13.83
C ALA A 69 -9.23 -12.58 13.31
N ARG A 70 -9.03 -11.54 12.48
CA ARG A 70 -10.13 -10.72 11.93
C ARG A 70 -10.32 -10.95 10.43
N ARG A 71 -11.49 -10.55 9.91
CA ARG A 71 -11.81 -10.53 8.49
C ARG A 71 -12.47 -9.20 8.11
N PRO A 72 -12.19 -8.65 6.92
CA PRO A 72 -11.17 -9.10 5.98
C PRO A 72 -9.75 -8.92 6.55
N ARG A 73 -8.82 -9.80 6.18
CA ARG A 73 -7.40 -9.75 6.59
C ARG A 73 -6.49 -9.76 5.39
N TRP A 74 -5.32 -9.16 5.55
CA TRP A 74 -4.24 -9.18 4.59
C TRP A 74 -2.95 -9.66 5.25
N GLY A 75 -2.08 -10.25 4.44
CA GLY A 75 -0.67 -10.45 4.75
C GLY A 75 0.16 -9.49 3.91
N VAL A 76 1.26 -9.01 4.49
CA VAL A 76 2.24 -8.17 3.81
C VAL A 76 3.61 -8.82 3.95
N VAL A 77 4.24 -9.13 2.82
CA VAL A 77 5.64 -9.55 2.78
C VAL A 77 6.44 -8.47 2.08
N THR A 78 7.65 -8.23 2.57
CA THR A 78 8.50 -7.15 2.06
C THR A 78 9.79 -7.75 1.52
N ASP A 79 10.16 -7.39 0.29
CA ASP A 79 11.42 -7.86 -0.29
C ASP A 79 12.63 -7.02 0.17
N PHE A 80 13.82 -7.39 -0.32
CA PHE A 80 15.07 -6.70 -0.01
C PHE A 80 15.03 -5.18 -0.31
N TRP A 81 14.31 -4.79 -1.36
CA TRP A 81 14.18 -3.41 -1.83
C TRP A 81 13.10 -2.62 -1.10
N ARG A 82 12.49 -3.22 -0.07
CA ARG A 82 11.35 -2.69 0.69
C ARG A 82 10.06 -2.61 -0.12
N ARG A 83 9.92 -3.43 -1.16
CA ARG A 83 8.73 -3.45 -2.00
C ARG A 83 7.70 -4.44 -1.41
N PRO A 84 6.47 -4.01 -1.11
CA PRO A 84 5.45 -4.88 -0.51
C PRO A 84 4.84 -5.85 -1.54
N THR A 85 4.50 -7.05 -1.09
CA THR A 85 3.49 -7.89 -1.73
C THR A 85 2.36 -8.09 -0.73
N VAL A 86 1.13 -7.77 -1.15
CA VAL A 86 -0.08 -7.81 -0.32
C VAL A 86 -0.99 -8.91 -0.80
N GLN A 87 -1.49 -9.74 0.12
CA GLN A 87 -2.41 -10.83 -0.18
C GLN A 87 -3.54 -10.91 0.85
N PRO A 88 -4.82 -11.03 0.45
CA PRO A 88 -5.33 -11.08 -0.93
C PRO A 88 -5.31 -9.70 -1.62
N SER A 89 -5.97 -9.58 -2.78
CA SER A 89 -6.19 -8.29 -3.44
C SER A 89 -6.90 -7.30 -2.52
N VAL A 90 -6.75 -6.01 -2.81
CA VAL A 90 -7.44 -4.92 -2.12
C VAL A 90 -8.64 -4.51 -2.96
N HIS A 91 -9.84 -4.60 -2.40
CA HIS A 91 -11.08 -4.12 -3.02
C HIS A 91 -11.77 -3.13 -2.07
N GLN A 92 -11.82 -1.86 -2.46
CA GLN A 92 -12.53 -0.83 -1.73
C GLN A 92 -14.01 -0.83 -2.12
N LEU A 93 -14.90 -0.96 -1.14
CA LEU A 93 -16.36 -0.91 -1.34
C LEU A 93 -16.93 0.51 -1.16
N ASN A 94 -16.06 1.52 -1.07
CA ASN A 94 -16.47 2.93 -1.05
C ASN A 94 -16.73 3.42 -2.49
N ALA A 95 -17.10 4.70 -2.64
CA ALA A 95 -17.37 5.31 -3.95
C ALA A 95 -16.19 5.24 -4.94
N CYS A 96 -14.95 5.05 -4.47
CA CYS A 96 -13.79 4.87 -5.36
C CYS A 96 -13.79 3.48 -6.01
N GLY A 97 -14.36 2.45 -5.38
CA GLY A 97 -14.54 1.13 -5.99
C GLY A 97 -13.26 0.42 -6.42
N CYS A 98 -12.09 0.87 -5.98
CA CYS A 98 -10.82 0.43 -6.56
C CYS A 98 -10.51 -1.02 -6.19
N HIS A 99 -10.05 -1.81 -7.18
CA HIS A 99 -9.69 -3.22 -7.02
C HIS A 99 -8.36 -3.54 -7.69
N PHE A 100 -7.37 -3.93 -6.90
CA PHE A 100 -6.01 -4.18 -7.37
C PHE A 100 -5.24 -5.18 -6.50
N TRP A 101 -4.18 -5.72 -7.06
CA TRP A 101 -3.12 -6.44 -6.37
C TRP A 101 -1.93 -5.53 -6.10
N VAL A 102 -1.16 -5.84 -5.05
CA VAL A 102 0.16 -5.25 -4.84
C VAL A 102 1.19 -6.38 -4.86
N LYS A 103 2.09 -6.38 -5.82
CA LYS A 103 3.13 -7.42 -5.99
C LYS A 103 4.47 -6.75 -6.19
N GLN A 104 5.43 -7.06 -5.32
CA GLN A 104 6.78 -6.47 -5.34
C GLN A 104 6.73 -4.94 -5.54
N GLY A 105 5.83 -4.29 -4.82
CA GLY A 105 5.63 -2.84 -4.80
C GLY A 105 4.89 -2.27 -5.99
N CYS A 106 4.56 -3.05 -7.01
CA CYS A 106 3.75 -2.61 -8.14
C CYS A 106 2.25 -2.81 -7.87
N ILE A 107 1.44 -1.84 -8.28
CA ILE A 107 -0.01 -1.93 -8.30
C ILE A 107 -0.45 -2.54 -9.63
N ASP A 108 -1.11 -3.69 -9.55
CA ASP A 108 -1.60 -4.46 -10.69
C ASP A 108 -3.14 -4.48 -10.63
N TRP A 109 -3.77 -3.71 -11.50
CA TRP A 109 -5.22 -3.49 -11.49
C TRP A 109 -5.97 -4.75 -11.92
N CYS A 110 -7.00 -5.12 -11.16
CA CYS A 110 -7.94 -6.12 -11.62
C CYS A 110 -8.71 -5.60 -12.84
N LYS A 111 -9.30 -6.52 -13.62
CA LYS A 111 -10.22 -6.14 -14.71
C LYS A 111 -11.32 -5.23 -14.15
N ASP A 112 -11.51 -4.08 -14.78
CA ASP A 112 -12.47 -3.04 -14.37
C ASP A 112 -12.26 -2.47 -12.94
N GLY A 113 -11.14 -2.81 -12.29
CA GLY A 113 -10.83 -2.39 -10.93
C GLY A 113 -10.22 -1.00 -10.80
N ARG A 114 -9.83 -0.37 -11.91
CA ARG A 114 -9.32 0.99 -11.90
C ARG A 114 -10.47 1.99 -12.06
N PRO A 115 -10.71 2.87 -11.08
CA PRO A 115 -11.76 3.87 -11.20
C PRO A 115 -11.47 4.88 -12.31
N MET A 116 -12.51 5.20 -13.09
CA MET A 116 -12.48 6.23 -14.12
C MET A 116 -12.99 7.55 -13.53
N GLY A 117 -12.19 8.62 -13.57
CA GLY A 117 -12.68 9.97 -13.29
C GLY A 117 -12.92 10.34 -11.82
N VAL A 118 -12.43 9.56 -10.85
CA VAL A 118 -12.54 9.91 -9.42
C VAL A 118 -11.54 11.02 -9.08
N LYS A 119 -12.03 12.20 -8.69
CA LYS A 119 -11.21 13.33 -8.20
C LYS A 119 -10.96 13.19 -6.69
N ARG A 120 -9.91 13.84 -6.18
CA ARG A 120 -9.69 14.00 -4.73
C ARG A 120 -10.82 14.88 -4.19
N ASP A 121 -11.54 14.39 -3.17
CA ASP A 121 -12.52 15.17 -2.42
C ASP A 121 -11.83 16.26 -1.58
#